data_AF-A0AA35UMJ4-F1
#
_entry.id   AF-A0AA35UMJ4-F1
#
_cell.length_a   1.000
_cell.length_b   1.000
_cell.length_c   1.000
_cell.angle_alpha   90.00
_cell.angle_beta   90.00
_cell.angle_gamma   90.00
#
_symmetry.space_group_name_H-M   'P 1'
#
loop_
_entity.id
_entity.type
_entity.pdbx_description
1 polymer ?
#
loop_
_entity_poly.entity_id
_entity_poly.type
_entity_poly.pdbx_seq_one_letter_code
_entity_poly.pdbx_strand_id
1 'polypeptide(L)'
;MSNESEPLKLFKNKVSSKLEDIYPDAGKDKLSGITGQIIERVEQTRTGVQPKDSELWSARDVVLISYANNIYSDDAHPLATFDEFYQKRLGDFISIVHFLPFFPSTSDDGFSVSDYYQVDEAYGDWDDIKTITSHTTVMADVVLNHCSVQSEWFKRFASGDPDFREFFAIIPEGFDTSNVIRPRSSSLDCPAVVDGQKVDLWCTFSHDQVDLNFKNPMVLVSFVDAILFYIRNGVRVFRLDAIAFLWKNSGATGVNEPEVHDIVRLFRLIVDELDCGAILLTETNLPIHENVSYFGNCNEAHWIYNFTLPPLVLYALLFGDSGPMRAWSMSLPPAQPQTAYLNFLSSHDGIGLRPVEGILDEQKLGMMLERLRENGSLFSWRDISHGQRKVYEANTTFIDALGQTDTDPSGQFVMERYLAAHCIMFAFEGVPAIYFNSLFATANFYEGVKETRHNRTINRLKWKQDDLEGILDASDTLAAQAYAEIKRVTGIRMGQDAFHPNATQYTLQLGDEIFGLWRQSADRSQSIFAITNVTASSKYLNLNSINLIFSENWLDLLSGVMLTSATKGLQLAPYQTMWITNKY
;
A
#
# COMPACT_ATOMS: atom_id res chain seq x y z
N MET A 1 46.26 5.16 -9.32
CA MET A 1 45.17 4.61 -10.13
C MET A 1 44.52 3.54 -9.27
N SER A 2 43.39 3.84 -8.63
CA SER A 2 42.69 2.85 -7.79
C SER A 2 42.13 1.75 -8.68
N ASN A 3 42.35 0.49 -8.29
CA ASN A 3 41.72 -0.68 -8.91
C ASN A 3 40.24 -0.74 -8.47
N GLU A 4 39.40 0.18 -8.94
CA GLU A 4 37.94 0.02 -8.83
C GLU A 4 37.51 -1.20 -9.67
N SER A 5 36.67 -2.07 -9.10
CA SER A 5 36.11 -3.25 -9.77
C SER A 5 35.22 -2.83 -10.96
N GLU A 6 35.11 -3.67 -11.98
CA GLU A 6 34.27 -3.39 -13.15
C GLU A 6 32.77 -3.20 -12.81
N PRO A 7 32.16 -4.00 -11.90
CA PRO A 7 30.79 -3.77 -11.44
C PRO A 7 30.60 -2.40 -10.77
N LEU A 8 31.51 -2.01 -9.88
CA LEU A 8 31.44 -0.72 -9.18
C LEU A 8 31.56 0.47 -10.15
N LYS A 9 32.41 0.36 -11.17
CA LYS A 9 32.50 1.37 -12.24
C LYS A 9 31.21 1.49 -13.01
N LEU A 10 30.57 0.36 -13.34
CA LEU A 10 29.29 0.36 -14.06
C LEU A 10 28.18 1.00 -13.21
N PHE A 11 28.09 0.65 -11.93
CA PHE A 11 27.13 1.24 -11.00
C PHE A 11 27.34 2.76 -10.87
N LYS A 12 28.59 3.20 -10.65
CA LYS A 12 28.96 4.62 -10.60
C LYS A 12 28.56 5.38 -11.87
N ASN A 13 28.77 4.80 -13.04
CA ASN A 13 28.37 5.41 -14.31
C ASN A 13 26.84 5.53 -14.43
N LYS A 14 26.09 4.50 -14.00
CA LYS A 14 24.61 4.55 -13.99
C LYS A 14 24.08 5.63 -13.05
N VAL A 15 24.63 5.72 -11.83
CA VAL A 15 24.26 6.77 -10.86
C VAL A 15 24.58 8.16 -11.41
N SER A 16 25.79 8.35 -11.95
CA SER A 16 26.20 9.64 -12.55
C SER A 16 25.27 10.06 -13.68
N SER A 17 24.97 9.15 -14.61
CA SER A 17 24.06 9.42 -15.73
C SER A 17 22.66 9.79 -15.23
N LYS A 18 22.15 9.08 -14.21
CA LYS A 18 20.82 9.35 -13.68
C LYS A 18 20.74 10.71 -12.97
N LEU A 19 21.78 11.11 -12.26
CA LEU A 19 21.86 12.44 -11.66
C LEU A 19 21.93 13.55 -12.72
N GLU A 20 22.62 13.32 -13.83
CA GLU A 20 22.62 14.27 -14.97
C GLU A 20 21.24 14.39 -15.62
N ASP A 21 20.47 13.30 -15.71
CA ASP A 21 19.10 13.31 -16.22
C ASP A 21 18.16 14.12 -15.30
N ILE A 22 18.27 13.94 -13.97
CA ILE A 22 17.42 14.63 -12.98
C ILE A 22 17.81 16.10 -12.83
N TYR A 23 19.11 16.41 -12.89
CA TYR A 23 19.65 17.74 -12.57
C TYR A 23 20.55 18.30 -13.68
N PRO A 24 20.04 18.47 -14.92
CA PRO A 24 20.87 18.88 -16.06
C PRO A 24 21.60 20.22 -15.84
N ASP A 25 21.03 21.11 -15.03
CA ASP A 25 21.56 22.46 -14.78
C ASP A 25 22.46 22.57 -13.54
N ALA A 26 22.65 21.50 -12.77
CA ALA A 26 23.41 21.55 -11.51
C ALA A 26 24.95 21.61 -11.69
N GLY A 27 25.44 21.41 -12.92
CA GLY A 27 26.86 21.43 -13.27
C GLY A 27 27.57 20.10 -12.99
N LYS A 28 28.40 19.67 -13.95
CA LYS A 28 29.04 18.34 -13.94
C LYS A 28 29.93 18.07 -12.72
N ASP A 29 30.69 19.07 -12.27
CA ASP A 29 31.60 18.89 -11.12
C ASP A 29 30.81 18.66 -9.82
N LYS A 30 29.70 19.39 -9.63
CA LYS A 30 28.81 19.21 -8.46
C LYS A 30 28.19 17.81 -8.47
N LEU A 31 27.66 17.38 -9.62
CA LEU A 31 27.06 16.05 -9.78
C LEU A 31 28.08 14.92 -9.62
N SER A 32 29.31 15.11 -10.08
CA SER A 32 30.40 14.14 -9.87
C SER A 32 30.72 13.98 -8.38
N GLY A 33 30.77 15.09 -7.63
CA GLY A 33 30.91 15.07 -6.17
C GLY A 33 29.78 14.32 -5.47
N ILE A 34 28.53 14.59 -5.85
CA ILE A 34 27.34 13.91 -5.31
C ILE A 34 27.34 12.41 -5.66
N THR A 35 27.73 12.07 -6.89
CA THR A 35 27.91 10.67 -7.29
C THR A 35 28.90 9.97 -6.36
N GLY A 36 30.08 10.55 -6.14
CA GLY A 36 31.07 9.98 -5.23
C GLY A 36 30.53 9.77 -3.82
N GLN A 37 29.76 10.74 -3.31
CA GLN A 37 29.10 10.68 -2.00
C GLN A 37 28.09 9.53 -1.90
N ILE A 38 27.25 9.32 -2.92
CA ILE A 38 26.28 8.21 -2.95
C ILE A 38 27.01 6.87 -3.01
N ILE A 39 28.01 6.74 -3.88
CA ILE A 39 28.76 5.48 -4.03
C ILE A 39 29.46 5.09 -2.72
N GLU A 40 30.08 6.05 -2.03
CA GLU A 40 30.72 5.79 -0.73
C GLU A 40 29.72 5.26 0.30
N ARG A 41 28.53 5.88 0.41
CA ARG A 41 27.48 5.46 1.35
C ARG A 41 26.93 4.06 1.03
N VAL A 42 26.72 3.77 -0.25
CA VAL A 42 26.23 2.46 -0.71
C VAL A 42 27.24 1.38 -0.39
N GLU A 43 28.52 1.58 -0.71
CA GLU A 43 29.58 0.61 -0.41
C GLU A 43 29.73 0.39 1.09
N GLN A 44 29.69 1.45 1.90
CA GLN A 44 29.70 1.32 3.37
C GLN A 44 28.53 0.47 3.87
N THR A 45 27.32 0.70 3.36
CA THR A 45 26.12 -0.07 3.74
C THR A 45 26.22 -1.51 3.27
N ARG A 46 26.69 -1.74 2.05
CA ARG A 46 26.88 -3.07 1.45
C ARG A 46 27.74 -3.98 2.30
N THR A 47 28.82 -3.45 2.89
CA THR A 47 29.69 -4.25 3.78
C THR A 47 29.01 -4.75 5.05
N GLY A 48 27.92 -4.10 5.48
CA GLY A 48 27.18 -4.42 6.70
C GLY A 48 25.93 -5.27 6.49
N VAL A 49 25.54 -5.56 5.24
CA VAL A 49 24.33 -6.33 4.93
C VAL A 49 24.68 -7.66 4.27
N GLN A 50 23.83 -8.66 4.50
CA GLN A 50 23.96 -9.95 3.84
C GLN A 50 23.22 -9.93 2.51
N PRO A 51 23.83 -10.50 1.44
CA PRO A 51 23.12 -10.74 0.20
C PRO A 51 21.90 -11.65 0.41
N LYS A 52 20.85 -11.46 -0.38
CA LYS A 52 19.66 -12.32 -0.35
C LYS A 52 19.84 -13.50 -1.32
N ASP A 53 19.88 -14.70 -0.78
CA ASP A 53 20.07 -15.94 -1.54
C ASP A 53 18.78 -16.45 -2.27
N SER A 54 17.66 -15.73 -2.18
CA SER A 54 16.34 -16.19 -2.63
C SER A 54 15.55 -15.14 -3.42
N GLU A 55 14.45 -15.56 -4.04
CA GLU A 55 13.50 -14.66 -4.71
C GLU A 55 13.00 -13.54 -3.78
N LEU A 56 12.71 -12.37 -4.36
CA LEU A 56 12.29 -11.19 -3.59
C LEU A 56 11.00 -11.44 -2.79
N TRP A 57 10.08 -12.23 -3.33
CA TRP A 57 8.81 -12.64 -2.73
C TRP A 57 8.39 -14.02 -3.26
N SER A 58 7.37 -14.60 -2.64
CA SER A 58 6.83 -15.94 -2.93
C SER A 58 5.32 -15.99 -2.70
N ALA A 59 4.69 -17.15 -2.96
CA ALA A 59 3.28 -17.39 -2.62
C ALA A 59 2.99 -17.28 -1.11
N ARG A 60 4.02 -17.39 -0.27
CA ARG A 60 3.91 -17.32 1.19
C ARG A 60 3.82 -15.90 1.71
N ASP A 61 4.12 -14.90 0.88
CA ASP A 61 4.22 -13.53 1.36
C ASP A 61 2.86 -12.86 1.55
N VAL A 62 2.68 -12.31 2.74
CA VAL A 62 1.46 -11.62 3.20
C VAL A 62 1.87 -10.45 4.07
N VAL A 63 1.41 -9.26 3.70
CA VAL A 63 1.70 -8.02 4.40
C VAL A 63 0.62 -7.73 5.44
N LEU A 64 1.02 -7.32 6.64
CA LEU A 64 0.15 -6.71 7.63
C LEU A 64 0.46 -5.21 7.70
N ILE A 65 -0.53 -4.36 7.45
CA ILE A 65 -0.41 -2.91 7.60
C ILE A 65 -0.93 -2.52 8.99
N SER A 66 -0.08 -1.91 9.81
CA SER A 66 -0.38 -1.58 11.21
C SER A 66 0.28 -0.28 11.64
N TYR A 67 -0.35 0.51 12.51
CA TYR A 67 0.40 1.46 13.33
C TYR A 67 1.23 0.70 14.37
N ALA A 68 2.36 1.28 14.79
CA ALA A 68 3.18 0.72 15.87
C ALA A 68 2.41 0.55 17.20
N ASN A 69 1.34 1.34 17.40
CA ASN A 69 0.48 1.32 18.59
C ASN A 69 -0.95 0.84 18.33
N ASN A 70 -1.19 0.10 17.24
CA ASN A 70 -2.48 -0.56 17.03
C ASN A 70 -2.82 -1.54 18.15
N ILE A 71 -1.80 -2.08 18.80
CA ILE A 71 -1.90 -2.85 20.04
C ILE A 71 -0.98 -2.21 21.09
N TYR A 72 -1.44 -2.13 22.33
CA TYR A 72 -0.68 -1.56 23.44
C TYR A 72 -0.95 -2.29 24.76
N SER A 73 -0.04 -2.13 25.70
CA SER A 73 -0.18 -2.56 27.10
C SER A 73 0.19 -1.39 28.02
N ASP A 74 -0.13 -1.52 29.31
CA ASP A 74 0.27 -0.52 30.32
C ASP A 74 1.72 -0.72 30.80
N ASP A 75 2.30 -1.90 30.54
CA ASP A 75 3.57 -2.36 31.14
C ASP A 75 4.77 -2.29 30.18
N ALA A 76 4.54 -2.11 28.88
CA ALA A 76 5.59 -2.08 27.86
C ALA A 76 5.30 -1.07 26.75
N HIS A 77 6.36 -0.68 26.03
CA HIS A 77 6.21 0.14 24.84
C HIS A 77 5.40 -0.61 23.75
N PRO A 78 4.67 0.13 22.90
CA PRO A 78 3.83 -0.46 21.85
C PRO A 78 4.55 -1.44 20.91
N LEU A 79 5.78 -1.16 20.49
CA LEU A 79 6.53 -2.06 19.61
C LEU A 79 6.83 -3.42 20.27
N ALA A 80 7.22 -3.41 21.55
CA ALA A 80 7.44 -4.63 22.32
C ALA A 80 6.14 -5.42 22.54
N THR A 81 5.04 -4.71 22.83
CA THR A 81 3.69 -5.29 22.94
C THR A 81 3.26 -5.93 21.61
N PHE A 82 3.49 -5.25 20.50
CA PHE A 82 3.20 -5.76 19.17
C PHE A 82 4.02 -7.01 18.86
N ASP A 83 5.31 -7.04 19.19
CA ASP A 83 6.18 -8.19 18.96
C ASP A 83 5.65 -9.45 19.67
N GLU A 84 5.29 -9.34 20.95
CA GLU A 84 4.72 -10.44 21.71
C GLU A 84 3.43 -10.98 21.06
N PHE A 85 2.51 -10.07 20.70
CA PHE A 85 1.27 -10.44 20.03
C PHE A 85 1.53 -11.07 18.65
N TYR A 86 2.48 -10.51 17.88
CA TYR A 86 2.83 -11.01 16.57
C TYR A 86 3.34 -12.45 16.64
N GLN A 87 4.31 -12.73 17.51
CA GLN A 87 4.86 -14.07 17.68
C GLN A 87 3.79 -15.08 18.13
N LYS A 88 2.88 -14.67 19.02
CA LYS A 88 1.82 -15.54 19.54
C LYS A 88 0.69 -15.78 18.55
N ARG A 89 0.30 -14.78 17.77
CA ARG A 89 -0.96 -14.80 17.00
C ARG A 89 -0.79 -14.65 15.49
N LEU A 90 0.30 -14.08 14.98
CA LEU A 90 0.38 -13.65 13.58
C LEU A 90 1.53 -14.30 12.78
N GLY A 91 2.65 -14.64 13.43
CA GLY A 91 3.88 -15.06 12.78
C GLY A 91 3.77 -16.30 11.87
N ASP A 92 2.75 -17.14 12.08
CA ASP A 92 2.51 -18.33 11.24
C ASP A 92 2.05 -17.98 9.81
N PHE A 93 1.40 -16.82 9.61
CA PHE A 93 0.70 -16.49 8.36
C PHE A 93 0.90 -15.05 7.87
N ILE A 94 1.67 -14.23 8.59
CA ILE A 94 2.07 -12.89 8.18
C ILE A 94 3.60 -12.88 8.06
N SER A 95 4.13 -12.67 6.86
CA SER A 95 5.58 -12.67 6.61
C SER A 95 6.22 -11.28 6.62
N ILE A 96 5.41 -10.23 6.43
CA ILE A 96 5.85 -8.85 6.36
C ILE A 96 4.95 -7.97 7.22
N VAL A 97 5.53 -7.14 8.06
CA VAL A 97 4.81 -6.11 8.82
C VAL A 97 5.18 -4.73 8.29
N HIS A 98 4.19 -4.02 7.77
CA HIS A 98 4.26 -2.60 7.47
C HIS A 98 3.84 -1.81 8.69
N PHE A 99 4.83 -1.25 9.37
CA PHE A 99 4.59 -0.21 10.35
C PHE A 99 4.41 1.13 9.62
N LEU A 100 3.20 1.67 9.72
CA LEU A 100 2.91 3.07 9.40
C LEU A 100 3.86 3.98 10.20
N PRO A 101 4.06 5.26 9.77
CA PRO A 101 5.20 6.04 10.22
C PRO A 101 5.36 6.03 11.75
N PHE A 102 6.48 5.46 12.20
CA PHE A 102 6.82 5.28 13.61
C PHE A 102 7.93 6.24 14.08
N PHE A 103 8.22 7.25 13.25
CA PHE A 103 9.15 8.33 13.56
C PHE A 103 8.47 9.43 14.39
N PRO A 104 9.23 10.22 15.17
CA PRO A 104 8.70 11.43 15.79
C PRO A 104 7.97 12.29 14.77
N SER A 105 6.77 12.74 15.13
CA SER A 105 5.91 13.52 14.24
C SER A 105 5.04 14.52 15.00
N THR A 106 4.52 15.52 14.29
CA THR A 106 3.74 16.61 14.90
C THR A 106 2.25 16.58 14.59
N SER A 107 1.86 15.90 13.51
CA SER A 107 0.47 15.78 13.07
C SER A 107 0.29 14.63 12.07
N ASP A 108 -0.96 14.46 11.61
CA ASP A 108 -1.37 13.47 10.59
C ASP A 108 -0.98 12.03 10.93
N ASP A 109 -1.09 11.66 12.22
CA ASP A 109 -0.81 10.32 12.74
C ASP A 109 0.51 9.70 12.24
N GLY A 110 1.60 10.48 12.27
CA GLY A 110 2.93 10.01 11.86
C GLY A 110 3.45 10.62 10.56
N PHE A 111 2.58 11.15 9.70
CA PHE A 111 2.98 11.63 8.36
C PHE A 111 3.58 13.05 8.35
N SER A 112 3.55 13.78 9.46
CA SER A 112 4.33 15.03 9.61
C SER A 112 5.63 14.76 10.38
N VAL A 113 6.58 14.08 9.73
CA VAL A 113 7.83 13.59 10.35
C VAL A 113 8.73 14.75 10.77
N SER A 114 9.23 14.72 12.00
CA SER A 114 10.16 15.72 12.56
C SER A 114 11.60 15.21 12.66
N ASP A 115 11.82 13.90 12.79
CA ASP A 115 13.14 13.27 12.76
C ASP A 115 13.09 11.88 12.07
N TYR A 116 13.80 11.74 10.96
CA TYR A 116 13.86 10.50 10.19
C TYR A 116 14.80 9.44 10.80
N TYR A 117 15.66 9.78 11.76
CA TYR A 117 16.71 8.88 12.25
C TYR A 117 16.39 8.28 13.63
N GLN A 118 15.23 8.61 14.20
CA GLN A 118 14.79 8.12 15.51
C GLN A 118 13.43 7.43 15.41
N VAL A 119 13.22 6.39 16.20
CA VAL A 119 11.87 5.88 16.48
C VAL A 119 11.23 6.81 17.50
N ASP A 120 9.93 7.05 17.40
CA ASP A 120 9.19 7.83 18.39
C ASP A 120 9.25 7.12 19.75
N GLU A 121 9.74 7.81 20.79
CA GLU A 121 9.88 7.25 22.14
C GLU A 121 8.56 6.76 22.73
N ALA A 122 7.42 7.27 22.24
CA ALA A 122 6.10 6.77 22.61
C ALA A 122 5.83 5.35 22.10
N TYR A 123 6.55 4.89 21.08
CA TYR A 123 6.41 3.57 20.45
C TYR A 123 7.51 2.59 20.86
N GLY A 124 8.72 3.08 21.14
CA GLY A 124 9.89 2.27 21.50
C GLY A 124 11.17 2.86 20.91
N ASP A 125 12.12 2.00 20.53
CA ASP A 125 13.37 2.40 19.89
C ASP A 125 13.79 1.51 18.69
N TRP A 126 14.97 1.75 18.14
CA TRP A 126 15.50 0.94 17.04
C TRP A 126 15.86 -0.49 17.44
N ASP A 127 16.13 -0.77 18.72
CA ASP A 127 16.41 -2.12 19.19
C ASP A 127 15.12 -2.96 19.27
N ASP A 128 13.98 -2.35 19.57
CA ASP A 128 12.66 -2.98 19.39
C ASP A 128 12.41 -3.35 17.92
N ILE A 129 12.65 -2.42 16.99
CA ILE A 129 12.52 -2.68 15.54
C ILE A 129 13.47 -3.81 15.11
N LYS A 130 14.74 -3.80 15.54
CA LYS A 130 15.69 -4.86 15.21
C LYS A 130 15.24 -6.23 15.76
N THR A 131 14.67 -6.25 16.96
CA THR A 131 14.10 -7.47 17.55
C THR A 131 13.02 -8.05 16.65
N ILE A 132 12.08 -7.21 16.17
CA ILE A 132 11.03 -7.63 15.23
C ILE A 132 11.64 -8.10 13.89
N THR A 133 12.61 -7.37 13.34
CA THR A 133 13.26 -7.75 12.07
C THR A 133 14.02 -9.08 12.12
N SER A 134 14.31 -9.61 13.32
CA SER A 134 15.00 -10.89 13.48
C SER A 134 14.15 -12.09 13.06
N HIS A 135 12.83 -11.94 12.99
CA HIS A 135 11.91 -13.03 12.68
C HIS A 135 10.80 -12.66 11.67
N THR A 136 10.66 -11.39 11.29
CA THR A 136 9.74 -10.96 10.23
C THR A 136 10.34 -9.86 9.36
N THR A 137 9.84 -9.71 8.14
CA THR A 137 10.29 -8.61 7.27
C THR A 137 9.57 -7.32 7.66
N VAL A 138 10.31 -6.24 7.90
CA VAL A 138 9.70 -4.94 8.20
C VAL A 138 9.64 -4.05 6.95
N MET A 139 8.47 -3.48 6.72
CA MET A 139 8.22 -2.37 5.81
C MET A 139 8.09 -1.06 6.61
N ALA A 140 8.77 -0.02 6.15
CA ALA A 140 8.69 1.32 6.74
C ALA A 140 8.29 2.36 5.69
N ASP A 141 7.60 3.40 6.15
CA ASP A 141 7.35 4.61 5.37
C ASP A 141 8.61 5.45 5.20
N VAL A 142 8.85 5.90 3.97
CA VAL A 142 9.79 6.98 3.66
C VAL A 142 8.93 8.17 3.28
N VAL A 143 8.63 9.05 4.25
CA VAL A 143 7.80 10.25 4.02
C VAL A 143 8.65 11.32 3.33
N LEU A 144 8.70 11.23 2.00
CA LEU A 144 9.72 11.96 1.25
C LEU A 144 9.26 13.31 0.70
N ASN A 145 7.97 13.52 0.45
CA ASN A 145 7.51 14.76 -0.18
C ASN A 145 7.63 15.98 0.75
N HIS A 146 7.43 15.78 2.05
CA HIS A 146 7.27 16.85 3.02
C HIS A 146 7.77 16.41 4.39
N CYS A 147 8.04 17.37 5.26
CA CYS A 147 8.31 17.12 6.68
C CYS A 147 7.72 18.22 7.56
N SER A 148 7.72 17.97 8.87
CA SER A 148 7.19 18.88 9.87
C SER A 148 7.93 20.22 9.89
N VAL A 149 7.21 21.32 10.10
CA VAL A 149 7.81 22.63 10.44
C VAL A 149 8.62 22.61 11.74
N GLN A 150 8.46 21.57 12.58
CA GLN A 150 9.27 21.40 13.79
C GLN A 150 10.52 20.55 13.55
N SER A 151 10.72 20.01 12.34
CA SER A 151 11.92 19.27 11.98
C SER A 151 13.18 20.13 12.09
N GLU A 152 14.31 19.48 12.35
CA GLU A 152 15.60 20.17 12.37
C GLU A 152 15.94 20.78 11.00
N TRP A 153 15.55 20.10 9.91
CA TRP A 153 15.72 20.61 8.55
C TRP A 153 14.98 21.94 8.36
N PHE A 154 13.72 22.03 8.80
CA PHE A 154 12.94 23.25 8.67
C PHE A 154 13.50 24.37 9.54
N LYS A 155 13.89 24.09 10.79
CA LYS A 155 14.51 25.08 11.68
C LYS A 155 15.78 25.67 11.07
N ARG A 156 16.65 24.83 10.50
CA ARG A 156 17.89 25.29 9.82
C ARG A 156 17.56 26.12 8.58
N PHE A 157 16.64 25.66 7.73
CA PHE A 157 16.15 26.43 6.58
C PHE A 157 15.60 27.80 6.99
N ALA A 158 14.68 27.85 7.96
CA ALA A 158 14.05 29.07 8.45
C ALA A 158 15.07 30.06 9.03
N SER A 159 16.15 29.56 9.64
CA SER A 159 17.26 30.36 10.18
C SER A 159 18.21 30.93 9.13
N GLY A 160 18.10 30.55 7.85
CA GLY A 160 19.01 30.97 6.80
C GLY A 160 20.31 30.16 6.71
N ASP A 161 20.34 28.94 7.25
CA ASP A 161 21.51 28.06 7.17
C ASP A 161 21.90 27.79 5.70
N PRO A 162 23.14 28.08 5.26
CA PRO A 162 23.57 27.90 3.87
C PRO A 162 23.36 26.50 3.30
N ASP A 163 23.47 25.46 4.13
CA ASP A 163 23.31 24.07 3.69
C ASP A 163 21.83 23.69 3.46
N PHE A 164 20.92 24.43 4.11
CA PHE A 164 19.47 24.16 4.10
C PHE A 164 18.65 25.24 3.37
N ARG A 165 19.29 26.30 2.86
CA ARG A 165 18.60 27.46 2.27
C ARG A 165 17.62 27.11 1.14
N GLU A 166 17.88 26.03 0.41
CA GLU A 166 17.04 25.54 -0.69
C GLU A 166 16.39 24.18 -0.40
N PHE A 167 16.27 23.78 0.87
CA PHE A 167 15.72 22.46 1.24
C PHE A 167 14.20 22.36 1.09
N PHE A 168 13.49 23.49 1.20
CA PHE A 168 12.02 23.54 1.13
C PHE A 168 11.56 24.33 -0.08
N ALA A 169 10.40 23.95 -0.61
CA ALA A 169 9.82 24.60 -1.77
C ALA A 169 9.18 25.94 -1.38
N ILE A 170 9.71 27.03 -1.93
CA ILE A 170 9.11 28.37 -1.90
C ILE A 170 8.40 28.59 -3.23
N ILE A 171 7.19 29.16 -3.21
CA ILE A 171 6.43 29.58 -4.40
C ILE A 171 7.06 30.89 -4.92
N PRO A 172 7.74 30.89 -6.08
CA PRO A 172 8.31 32.12 -6.63
C PRO A 172 7.23 33.11 -7.08
N GLU A 173 7.57 34.40 -7.11
CA GLU A 173 6.70 35.41 -7.71
C GLU A 173 6.42 35.06 -9.19
N GLY A 174 5.14 35.06 -9.56
CA GLY A 174 4.71 34.73 -10.93
C GLY A 174 4.67 33.23 -11.26
N PHE A 175 4.87 32.34 -10.29
CA PHE A 175 4.71 30.90 -10.50
C PHE A 175 3.24 30.54 -10.75
N ASP A 176 2.98 29.84 -11.86
CA ASP A 176 1.62 29.46 -12.24
C ASP A 176 1.20 28.16 -11.53
N THR A 177 0.28 28.27 -10.58
CA THR A 177 -0.30 27.15 -9.83
C THR A 177 -1.68 26.74 -10.34
N SER A 178 -2.15 27.28 -11.47
CA SER A 178 -3.55 27.13 -11.92
C SER A 178 -3.97 25.69 -12.24
N ASN A 179 -3.01 24.83 -12.61
CA ASN A 179 -3.25 23.42 -12.97
C ASN A 179 -2.91 22.42 -11.85
N VAL A 180 -2.45 22.89 -10.68
CA VAL A 180 -1.97 22.01 -9.60
C VAL A 180 -3.11 21.12 -9.10
N ILE A 181 -2.87 19.81 -9.08
CA ILE A 181 -3.83 18.84 -8.52
C ILE A 181 -3.65 18.79 -7.01
N ARG A 182 -4.74 18.98 -6.27
CA ARG A 182 -4.71 19.09 -4.80
C ARG A 182 -5.42 17.92 -4.12
N PRO A 183 -4.76 17.18 -3.20
CA PRO A 183 -5.40 16.11 -2.45
C PRO A 183 -6.25 16.63 -1.28
N ARG A 184 -6.04 17.88 -0.86
CA ARG A 184 -6.70 18.53 0.29
C ARG A 184 -7.31 19.87 -0.10
N SER A 185 -8.27 20.32 0.71
CA SER A 185 -8.94 21.62 0.57
C SER A 185 -8.28 22.76 1.37
N SER A 186 -7.17 22.50 2.07
CA SER A 186 -6.35 23.52 2.76
C SER A 186 -5.82 24.58 1.77
N SER A 187 -5.13 25.65 2.18
CA SER A 187 -4.44 26.52 1.20
C SER A 187 -3.15 25.86 0.71
N LEU A 188 -2.75 26.10 -0.54
CA LEU A 188 -1.49 25.57 -1.10
C LEU A 188 -0.30 26.38 -0.60
N ASP A 189 -0.47 27.69 -0.52
CA ASP A 189 0.47 28.66 0.00
C ASP A 189 0.42 28.70 1.53
N CYS A 190 1.60 28.76 2.13
CA CYS A 190 1.78 28.98 3.57
C CYS A 190 2.73 30.16 3.79
N PRO A 191 2.22 31.36 4.09
CA PRO A 191 3.05 32.52 4.39
C PRO A 191 3.95 32.27 5.61
N ALA A 192 5.25 32.50 5.45
CA ALA A 192 6.26 32.28 6.48
C ALA A 192 7.35 33.36 6.46
N VAL A 193 8.21 33.34 7.48
CA VAL A 193 9.43 34.16 7.54
C VAL A 193 10.64 33.25 7.55
N VAL A 194 11.51 33.40 6.56
CA VAL A 194 12.74 32.62 6.36
C VAL A 194 13.89 33.60 6.19
N ASP A 195 14.94 33.48 7.00
CA ASP A 195 16.09 34.42 7.00
C ASP A 195 15.65 35.90 7.07
N GLY A 196 14.63 36.18 7.89
CA GLY A 196 14.04 37.52 8.04
C GLY A 196 13.24 38.03 6.84
N GLN A 197 13.06 37.24 5.78
CA GLN A 197 12.30 37.57 4.58
C GLN A 197 10.94 36.88 4.57
N LYS A 198 9.91 37.58 4.09
CA LYS A 198 8.59 36.96 3.88
C LYS A 198 8.62 36.12 2.61
N VAL A 199 8.15 34.89 2.72
CA VAL A 199 8.05 33.92 1.62
C VAL A 199 6.74 33.16 1.71
N ASP A 200 6.27 32.63 0.59
CA ASP A 200 5.14 31.71 0.56
C ASP A 200 5.67 30.30 0.33
N LEU A 201 5.52 29.43 1.33
CA LEU A 201 5.96 28.04 1.25
C LEU A 201 4.91 27.19 0.51
N TRP A 202 5.37 26.14 -0.16
CA TRP A 202 4.50 25.15 -0.79
C TRP A 202 4.06 24.10 0.23
N CYS A 203 2.75 23.93 0.40
CA CYS A 203 2.15 22.96 1.33
C CYS A 203 1.04 22.18 0.62
N THR A 204 1.37 20.99 0.12
CA THR A 204 0.44 20.13 -0.63
C THR A 204 -0.67 19.58 0.26
N PHE A 205 -0.36 19.28 1.53
CA PHE A 205 -1.26 18.59 2.47
C PHE A 205 -1.77 19.51 3.58
N SER A 206 -0.89 20.00 4.43
CA SER A 206 -1.22 20.91 5.54
C SER A 206 -0.09 21.92 5.78
N HIS A 207 -0.36 22.97 6.53
CA HIS A 207 0.66 23.98 6.88
C HIS A 207 1.70 23.49 7.90
N ASP A 208 1.47 22.33 8.53
CA ASP A 208 2.49 21.65 9.34
C ASP A 208 3.43 20.80 8.47
N GLN A 209 2.98 20.41 7.27
CA GLN A 209 3.68 19.54 6.32
C GLN A 209 4.21 20.37 5.14
N VAL A 210 5.42 20.92 5.26
CA VAL A 210 6.02 21.74 4.22
C VAL A 210 6.76 20.86 3.22
N ASP A 211 6.47 21.06 1.93
CA ASP A 211 7.06 20.30 0.85
C ASP A 211 8.57 20.56 0.73
N LEU A 212 9.33 19.48 0.60
CA LEU A 212 10.75 19.49 0.32
C LEU A 212 11.01 19.83 -1.15
N ASN A 213 12.13 20.51 -1.41
CA ASN A 213 12.52 20.95 -2.73
C ASN A 213 13.47 19.93 -3.38
N PHE A 214 12.92 18.94 -4.09
CA PHE A 214 13.72 17.93 -4.79
C PHE A 214 14.56 18.49 -5.95
N LYS A 215 14.38 19.76 -6.37
CA LYS A 215 15.29 20.42 -7.31
C LYS A 215 16.68 20.66 -6.70
N ASN A 216 16.79 20.66 -5.37
CA ASN A 216 18.06 20.61 -4.67
C ASN A 216 18.53 19.15 -4.52
N PRO A 217 19.64 18.74 -5.16
CA PRO A 217 20.11 17.36 -5.11
C PRO A 217 20.51 16.89 -3.71
N MET A 218 20.77 17.79 -2.76
CA MET A 218 21.09 17.39 -1.38
C MET A 218 19.87 16.86 -0.62
N VAL A 219 18.65 17.25 -1.01
CA VAL A 219 17.41 16.65 -0.47
C VAL A 219 17.34 15.17 -0.87
N LEU A 220 17.62 14.87 -2.15
CA LEU A 220 17.69 13.49 -2.66
C LEU A 220 18.75 12.67 -1.92
N VAL A 221 19.95 13.21 -1.73
CA VAL A 221 21.03 12.54 -0.97
C VAL A 221 20.59 12.26 0.47
N SER A 222 19.85 13.16 1.11
CA SER A 222 19.36 12.97 2.48
C SER A 222 18.38 11.80 2.60
N PHE A 223 17.56 11.56 1.57
CA PHE A 223 16.69 10.37 1.53
C PHE A 223 17.42 9.09 1.16
N VAL A 224 18.49 9.17 0.34
CA VAL A 224 19.42 8.03 0.19
C VAL A 224 20.00 7.67 1.56
N ASP A 225 20.44 8.64 2.35
CA ASP A 225 20.97 8.42 3.70
C ASP A 225 19.93 7.79 4.65
N ALA A 226 18.69 8.25 4.63
CA ALA A 226 17.60 7.68 5.42
C ALA A 226 17.32 6.22 5.03
N ILE A 227 17.18 5.92 3.74
CA ILE A 227 16.94 4.54 3.25
C ILE A 227 18.08 3.62 3.66
N LEU A 228 19.34 4.03 3.45
CA LEU A 228 20.51 3.23 3.84
C LEU A 228 20.60 3.05 5.37
N PHE A 229 20.20 4.05 6.15
CA PHE A 229 20.09 3.92 7.61
C PHE A 229 19.03 2.89 8.02
N TYR A 230 17.85 2.90 7.40
CA TYR A 230 16.80 1.92 7.68
C TYR A 230 17.21 0.49 7.30
N ILE A 231 17.89 0.33 6.16
CA ILE A 231 18.45 -0.96 5.72
C ILE A 231 19.41 -1.53 6.77
N ARG A 232 20.31 -0.68 7.32
CA ARG A 232 21.24 -1.07 8.39
C ARG A 232 20.54 -1.46 9.69
N ASN A 233 19.33 -0.97 9.93
CA ASN A 233 18.50 -1.33 11.07
C ASN A 233 17.50 -2.47 10.76
N GLY A 234 17.63 -3.16 9.63
CA GLY A 234 16.88 -4.38 9.32
C GLY A 234 15.62 -4.19 8.47
N VAL A 235 15.22 -2.95 8.15
CA VAL A 235 14.10 -2.70 7.23
C VAL A 235 14.44 -3.20 5.83
N ARG A 236 13.47 -3.80 5.14
CA ARG A 236 13.66 -4.33 3.78
C ARG A 236 12.62 -3.87 2.78
N VAL A 237 11.50 -3.29 3.20
CA VAL A 237 10.54 -2.74 2.24
C VAL A 237 10.28 -1.27 2.54
N PHE A 238 10.28 -0.44 1.51
CA PHE A 238 10.20 1.01 1.63
C PHE A 238 8.97 1.51 0.90
N ARG A 239 7.97 1.99 1.67
CA ARG A 239 6.81 2.68 1.11
C ARG A 239 7.19 4.15 0.88
N LEU A 240 7.33 4.53 -0.39
CA LEU A 240 7.62 5.89 -0.83
C LEU A 240 6.32 6.71 -0.81
N ASP A 241 6.07 7.38 0.31
CA ASP A 241 4.84 8.15 0.55
C ASP A 241 4.80 9.44 -0.26
N ALA A 242 3.62 9.76 -0.83
CA ALA A 242 3.39 10.97 -1.60
C ALA A 242 4.42 11.19 -2.74
N ILE A 243 4.99 10.11 -3.28
CA ILE A 243 6.05 10.14 -4.29
C ILE A 243 5.63 10.92 -5.54
N ALA A 244 4.36 10.92 -5.92
CA ALA A 244 3.91 11.63 -7.11
C ALA A 244 4.12 13.15 -7.06
N PHE A 245 4.26 13.74 -5.86
CA PHE A 245 4.26 15.19 -5.65
C PHE A 245 5.67 15.82 -5.56
N LEU A 246 6.76 15.06 -5.69
CA LEU A 246 8.11 15.59 -5.34
C LEU A 246 8.53 16.81 -6.15
N TRP A 247 8.16 16.87 -7.43
CA TRP A 247 8.70 17.85 -8.37
C TRP A 247 7.64 18.87 -8.79
N LYS A 248 8.01 20.17 -8.72
CA LYS A 248 7.10 21.29 -8.93
C LYS A 248 7.56 22.11 -10.13
N ASN A 249 6.75 22.14 -11.19
CA ASN A 249 6.97 22.91 -12.41
C ASN A 249 5.84 23.94 -12.63
N SER A 250 6.19 25.15 -13.04
CA SER A 250 5.22 26.24 -13.25
C SER A 250 4.26 25.88 -14.39
N GLY A 251 2.96 26.01 -14.15
CA GLY A 251 1.89 25.67 -15.10
C GLY A 251 1.61 24.18 -15.25
N ALA A 252 2.35 23.32 -14.55
CA ALA A 252 2.16 21.87 -14.57
C ALA A 252 1.18 21.40 -13.48
N THR A 253 0.88 20.10 -13.45
CA THR A 253 -0.04 19.54 -12.45
C THR A 253 0.61 19.33 -11.08
N GLY A 254 1.95 19.26 -11.03
CA GLY A 254 2.69 18.96 -9.81
C GLY A 254 2.54 17.51 -9.35
N VAL A 255 2.11 16.62 -10.26
CA VAL A 255 1.88 15.19 -10.02
C VAL A 255 2.49 14.39 -11.17
N ASN A 256 3.29 13.37 -10.86
CA ASN A 256 3.93 12.46 -11.83
C ASN A 256 4.79 13.17 -12.89
N GLU A 257 5.50 14.23 -12.50
CA GLU A 257 6.48 14.84 -13.40
C GLU A 257 7.59 13.81 -13.77
N PRO A 258 8.17 13.86 -14.99
CA PRO A 258 9.18 12.89 -15.43
C PRO A 258 10.36 12.71 -14.47
N GLU A 259 10.78 13.78 -13.80
CA GLU A 259 11.89 13.79 -12.85
C GLU A 259 11.59 12.90 -11.62
N VAL A 260 10.32 12.75 -11.25
CA VAL A 260 9.89 11.85 -10.16
C VAL A 260 10.22 10.40 -10.52
N HIS A 261 9.92 9.99 -11.75
CA HIS A 261 10.24 8.64 -12.22
C HIS A 261 11.76 8.40 -12.21
N ASP A 262 12.57 9.38 -12.61
CA ASP A 262 14.03 9.27 -12.57
C ASP A 262 14.59 9.17 -11.15
N ILE A 263 13.99 9.86 -10.18
CA ILE A 263 14.33 9.71 -8.76
C ILE A 263 14.02 8.27 -8.29
N VAL A 264 12.86 7.71 -8.65
CA VAL A 264 12.53 6.32 -8.31
C VAL A 264 13.51 5.33 -8.96
N ARG A 265 13.91 5.55 -10.22
CA ARG A 265 14.95 4.74 -10.89
C ARG A 265 16.28 4.81 -10.16
N LEU A 266 16.66 5.98 -9.64
CA LEU A 266 17.89 6.12 -8.86
C LEU A 266 17.81 5.31 -7.56
N PHE A 267 16.70 5.44 -6.81
CA PHE A 267 16.51 4.63 -5.61
C PHE A 267 16.54 3.13 -5.94
N ARG A 268 15.91 2.72 -7.04
CA ARG A 268 15.93 1.34 -7.52
C ARG A 268 17.36 0.85 -7.79
N LEU A 269 18.15 1.62 -8.53
CA LEU A 269 19.56 1.31 -8.79
C LEU A 269 20.36 1.14 -7.49
N ILE A 270 20.12 1.98 -6.49
CA ILE A 270 20.82 1.94 -5.20
C ILE A 270 20.45 0.68 -4.42
N VAL A 271 19.17 0.35 -4.30
CA VAL A 271 18.74 -0.83 -3.52
C VAL A 271 19.10 -2.14 -4.20
N ASP A 272 19.07 -2.19 -5.53
CA ASP A 272 19.48 -3.38 -6.31
C ASP A 272 20.98 -3.65 -6.13
N GLU A 273 21.82 -2.61 -6.09
CA GLU A 273 23.28 -2.78 -5.92
C GLU A 273 23.65 -3.36 -4.54
N LEU A 274 22.84 -3.09 -3.51
CA LEU A 274 23.05 -3.65 -2.17
C LEU A 274 22.77 -5.15 -2.10
N ASP A 275 21.97 -5.68 -3.02
CA ASP A 275 21.60 -7.09 -3.13
C ASP A 275 21.04 -7.70 -1.82
N CYS A 276 20.46 -6.87 -0.96
CA CYS A 276 20.05 -7.26 0.40
C CYS A 276 18.55 -7.64 0.51
N GLY A 277 17.87 -7.80 -0.63
CA GLY A 277 16.44 -8.08 -0.70
C GLY A 277 15.53 -6.88 -0.45
N ALA A 278 16.04 -5.67 -0.65
CA ALA A 278 15.27 -4.44 -0.46
C ALA A 278 14.22 -4.24 -1.58
N ILE A 279 13.01 -3.83 -1.21
CA ILE A 279 11.86 -3.65 -2.09
C ILE A 279 11.38 -2.20 -1.99
N LEU A 280 11.07 -1.59 -3.13
CA LEU A 280 10.51 -0.24 -3.21
C LEU A 280 9.03 -0.35 -3.58
N LEU A 281 8.18 0.29 -2.79
CA LEU A 281 6.75 0.39 -2.99
C LEU A 281 6.37 1.85 -3.18
N THR A 282 5.86 2.23 -4.35
CA THR A 282 5.35 3.59 -4.54
C THR A 282 3.92 3.69 -4.06
N GLU A 283 3.59 4.73 -3.31
CA GLU A 283 2.21 5.07 -3.03
C GLU A 283 1.69 6.16 -3.96
N THR A 284 0.79 5.77 -4.87
CA THR A 284 0.18 6.64 -5.85
C THR A 284 -1.30 6.32 -6.03
N ASN A 285 -2.15 7.00 -5.26
CA ASN A 285 -3.61 6.93 -5.39
C ASN A 285 -4.12 7.69 -6.64
N LEU A 286 -3.74 7.17 -7.80
CA LEU A 286 -3.97 7.75 -9.12
C LEU A 286 -4.73 6.76 -10.02
N PRO A 287 -5.30 7.22 -11.15
CA PRO A 287 -5.87 6.34 -12.16
C PRO A 287 -4.87 5.26 -12.60
N ILE A 288 -5.38 4.09 -13.01
CA ILE A 288 -4.59 2.88 -13.23
C ILE A 288 -3.36 3.07 -14.15
N HIS A 289 -3.48 3.81 -15.26
CA HIS A 289 -2.37 4.00 -16.19
C HIS A 289 -1.21 4.79 -15.59
N GLU A 290 -1.52 5.75 -14.73
CA GLU A 290 -0.53 6.57 -14.01
C GLU A 290 0.10 5.77 -12.86
N ASN A 291 -0.65 4.88 -12.21
CA ASN A 291 -0.11 4.03 -11.16
C ASN A 291 0.83 2.95 -11.73
N VAL A 292 0.45 2.33 -12.85
CA VAL A 292 1.26 1.28 -13.52
C VAL A 292 2.55 1.82 -14.12
N SER A 293 2.63 3.11 -14.48
CA SER A 293 3.86 3.69 -15.03
C SER A 293 5.04 3.64 -14.04
N TYR A 294 4.78 3.53 -12.73
CA TYR A 294 5.81 3.39 -11.69
C TYR A 294 6.49 2.02 -11.64
N PHE A 295 6.03 1.03 -12.41
CA PHE A 295 6.87 -0.13 -12.71
C PHE A 295 8.02 0.23 -13.66
N GLY A 296 7.89 1.30 -14.44
CA GLY A 296 8.82 1.68 -15.51
C GLY A 296 9.02 0.53 -16.49
N ASN A 297 10.28 0.28 -16.86
CA ASN A 297 10.68 -0.92 -17.59
C ASN A 297 11.23 -1.97 -16.63
N CYS A 298 10.47 -2.25 -15.56
CA CYS A 298 10.90 -3.08 -14.41
C CYS A 298 12.11 -2.51 -13.66
N ASN A 299 12.37 -1.21 -13.78
CA ASN A 299 13.54 -0.51 -13.26
C ASN A 299 13.19 0.68 -12.35
N GLU A 300 11.94 0.75 -11.89
CA GLU A 300 11.44 1.71 -10.91
C GLU A 300 10.99 0.96 -9.66
N ALA A 301 9.74 1.14 -9.24
CA ALA A 301 9.19 0.45 -8.08
C ALA A 301 9.17 -1.06 -8.32
N HIS A 302 9.46 -1.80 -7.26
CA HIS A 302 9.22 -3.23 -7.23
C HIS A 302 7.72 -3.47 -7.09
N TRP A 303 7.08 -2.78 -6.15
CA TRP A 303 5.65 -2.89 -5.89
C TRP A 303 4.92 -1.58 -6.15
N ILE A 304 3.66 -1.70 -6.58
CA ILE A 304 2.71 -0.59 -6.60
C ILE A 304 1.41 -1.04 -5.93
N TYR A 305 0.73 -0.12 -5.25
CA TYR A 305 -0.57 -0.39 -4.65
C TYR A 305 -1.65 -0.67 -5.71
N ASN A 306 -2.55 -1.61 -5.45
CA ASN A 306 -3.72 -1.83 -6.28
C ASN A 306 -4.95 -1.06 -5.76
N PHE A 307 -4.90 0.27 -5.83
CA PHE A 307 -5.95 1.16 -5.31
C PHE A 307 -7.32 0.99 -5.97
N THR A 308 -7.38 0.41 -7.17
CA THR A 308 -8.64 0.14 -7.88
C THR A 308 -9.39 -1.06 -7.31
N LEU A 309 -8.69 -2.00 -6.66
CA LEU A 309 -9.29 -3.23 -6.15
C LEU A 309 -10.35 -3.01 -5.04
N PRO A 310 -10.08 -2.27 -3.93
CA PRO A 310 -11.06 -2.12 -2.85
C PRO A 310 -12.45 -1.60 -3.29
N PRO A 311 -12.58 -0.47 -4.02
CA PRO A 311 -13.88 0.04 -4.41
C PRO A 311 -14.62 -0.86 -5.41
N LEU A 312 -13.91 -1.60 -6.28
CA LEU A 312 -14.55 -2.54 -7.20
C LEU A 312 -15.05 -3.80 -6.51
N VAL A 313 -14.31 -4.32 -5.52
CA VAL A 313 -14.77 -5.43 -4.68
C VAL A 313 -16.01 -5.03 -3.87
N LEU A 314 -16.00 -3.83 -3.28
CA LEU A 314 -17.17 -3.28 -2.60
C LEU A 314 -18.37 -3.21 -3.54
N TYR A 315 -18.21 -2.57 -4.71
CA TYR A 315 -19.30 -2.45 -5.69
C TYR A 315 -19.86 -3.84 -6.07
N ALA A 316 -18.99 -4.80 -6.37
CA ALA A 316 -19.42 -6.14 -6.79
C ALA A 316 -20.28 -6.84 -5.72
N LEU A 317 -19.87 -6.77 -4.44
CA LEU A 317 -20.56 -7.45 -3.35
C LEU A 317 -21.80 -6.71 -2.84
N LEU A 318 -21.82 -5.38 -2.94
CA LEU A 318 -22.97 -4.56 -2.55
C LEU A 318 -24.12 -4.65 -3.56
N PHE A 319 -23.80 -4.76 -4.85
CA PHE A 319 -24.80 -4.70 -5.93
C PHE A 319 -25.00 -6.02 -6.67
N GLY A 320 -24.20 -7.05 -6.37
CA GLY A 320 -24.26 -8.32 -7.10
C GLY A 320 -23.82 -8.21 -8.56
N ASP A 321 -22.99 -7.21 -8.88
CA ASP A 321 -22.53 -6.88 -10.23
C ASP A 321 -20.99 -6.84 -10.28
N SER A 322 -20.38 -7.96 -10.68
CA SER A 322 -18.94 -8.06 -10.93
C SER A 322 -18.51 -7.53 -12.30
N GLY A 323 -19.42 -7.03 -13.13
CA GLY A 323 -19.13 -6.58 -14.50
C GLY A 323 -17.99 -5.56 -14.58
N PRO A 324 -18.02 -4.45 -13.80
CA PRO A 324 -16.94 -3.47 -13.78
C PRO A 324 -15.60 -4.07 -13.32
N MET A 325 -15.61 -4.89 -12.25
CA MET A 325 -14.41 -5.55 -11.73
C MET A 325 -13.83 -6.54 -12.75
N ARG A 326 -14.67 -7.29 -13.45
CA ARG A 326 -14.28 -8.23 -14.52
C ARG A 326 -13.63 -7.50 -15.68
N ALA A 327 -14.26 -6.43 -16.18
CA ALA A 327 -13.73 -5.64 -17.29
C ALA A 327 -12.38 -5.00 -16.94
N TRP A 328 -12.25 -4.45 -15.72
CA TRP A 328 -10.98 -3.91 -15.22
C TRP A 328 -9.91 -4.99 -15.04
N SER A 329 -10.25 -6.13 -14.45
CA SER A 329 -9.31 -7.24 -14.24
C SER A 329 -8.78 -7.82 -15.56
N MET A 330 -9.55 -7.72 -16.65
CA MET A 330 -9.10 -8.09 -17.99
C MET A 330 -8.17 -7.07 -18.65
N SER A 331 -8.22 -5.79 -18.24
CA SER A 331 -7.38 -4.73 -18.78
C SER A 331 -6.11 -4.47 -17.96
N LEU A 332 -6.05 -5.00 -16.74
CA LEU A 332 -4.88 -4.93 -15.87
C LEU A 332 -3.70 -5.66 -16.53
N PRO A 333 -2.56 -4.99 -16.78
CA PRO A 333 -1.39 -5.66 -17.34
C PRO A 333 -0.81 -6.64 -16.31
N PRO A 334 -0.30 -7.81 -16.74
CA PRO A 334 0.38 -8.72 -15.84
C PRO A 334 1.68 -8.07 -15.34
N ALA A 335 1.95 -8.23 -14.05
CA ALA A 335 3.19 -7.78 -13.43
C ALA A 335 4.35 -8.61 -14.00
N GLN A 336 5.36 -7.91 -14.50
CA GLN A 336 6.56 -8.54 -15.04
C GLN A 336 7.41 -9.11 -13.90
N PRO A 337 8.36 -10.03 -14.20
CA PRO A 337 9.33 -10.46 -13.20
C PRO A 337 10.02 -9.25 -12.53
N GLN A 338 10.25 -9.35 -11.22
CA GLN A 338 10.75 -8.27 -10.37
C GLN A 338 9.78 -7.09 -10.14
N THR A 339 8.52 -7.22 -10.58
CA THR A 339 7.45 -6.32 -10.14
C THR A 339 6.25 -7.07 -9.60
N ALA A 340 5.46 -6.45 -8.71
CA ALA A 340 4.21 -7.03 -8.23
C ALA A 340 3.21 -5.95 -7.80
N TYR A 341 1.91 -6.28 -7.87
CA TYR A 341 0.87 -5.47 -7.23
C TYR A 341 0.82 -5.76 -5.74
N LEU A 342 0.55 -4.75 -4.91
CA LEU A 342 0.15 -4.91 -3.52
C LEU A 342 -1.38 -4.82 -3.43
N ASN A 343 -2.03 -5.97 -3.26
CA ASN A 343 -3.49 -6.08 -3.22
C ASN A 343 -4.00 -5.91 -1.80
N PHE A 344 -4.89 -4.96 -1.59
CA PHE A 344 -5.44 -4.64 -0.27
C PHE A 344 -6.92 -4.26 -0.39
N LEU A 345 -7.63 -4.27 0.74
CA LEU A 345 -9.03 -3.82 0.82
C LEU A 345 -9.22 -2.62 1.77
N SER A 346 -8.30 -2.42 2.70
CA SER A 346 -8.36 -1.35 3.69
C SER A 346 -6.96 -0.84 3.99
N SER A 347 -6.89 0.42 4.40
CA SER A 347 -5.66 1.08 4.79
C SER A 347 -5.94 2.05 5.94
N HIS A 348 -4.91 2.78 6.37
CA HIS A 348 -5.07 3.89 7.30
C HIS A 348 -5.87 5.06 6.72
N ASP A 349 -5.93 5.17 5.39
CA ASP A 349 -6.71 6.13 4.64
C ASP A 349 -8.10 5.59 4.26
N GLY A 350 -8.99 6.49 3.84
CA GLY A 350 -10.29 6.10 3.31
C GLY A 350 -10.15 5.37 1.98
N ILE A 351 -11.21 4.68 1.58
CA ILE A 351 -11.29 4.00 0.28
C ILE A 351 -11.36 5.07 -0.81
N GLY A 352 -10.27 5.23 -1.55
CA GLY A 352 -10.14 6.21 -2.63
C GLY A 352 -11.12 5.94 -3.77
N LEU A 353 -11.70 7.01 -4.32
CA LEU A 353 -12.66 6.93 -5.42
C LEU A 353 -12.10 7.37 -6.77
N ARG A 354 -10.95 8.03 -6.78
CA ARG A 354 -10.20 8.33 -8.01
C ARG A 354 -9.85 7.09 -8.84
N PRO A 355 -9.44 5.96 -8.26
CA PRO A 355 -9.02 4.78 -9.01
C PRO A 355 -10.13 4.11 -9.84
N VAL A 356 -11.40 4.46 -9.59
CA VAL A 356 -12.57 3.94 -10.32
C VAL A 356 -13.17 4.94 -11.30
N GLU A 357 -12.58 6.14 -11.43
CA GLU A 357 -12.96 7.09 -12.48
C GLU A 357 -12.75 6.47 -13.85
N GLY A 358 -13.79 6.47 -14.69
CA GLY A 358 -13.76 5.83 -16.00
C GLY A 358 -13.99 4.31 -16.00
N ILE A 359 -14.12 3.69 -14.82
CA ILE A 359 -14.51 2.27 -14.66
C ILE A 359 -15.96 2.17 -14.20
N LEU A 360 -16.32 2.91 -13.15
CA LEU A 360 -17.71 3.08 -12.74
C LEU A 360 -18.25 4.36 -13.38
N ASP A 361 -19.39 4.25 -14.06
CA ASP A 361 -20.13 5.42 -14.52
C ASP A 361 -20.71 6.22 -13.33
N GLU A 362 -21.16 7.46 -13.59
CA GLU A 362 -21.65 8.36 -12.53
C GLU A 362 -22.87 7.80 -11.79
N GLN A 363 -23.70 6.99 -12.45
CA GLN A 363 -24.87 6.37 -11.83
C GLN A 363 -24.44 5.29 -10.84
N LYS A 364 -23.58 4.36 -11.27
CA LYS A 364 -23.04 3.28 -10.44
C LYS A 364 -22.25 3.83 -9.25
N LEU A 365 -21.41 4.84 -9.49
CA LEU A 365 -20.67 5.52 -8.43
C LEU A 365 -21.62 6.19 -7.44
N GLY A 366 -22.63 6.91 -7.92
CA GLY A 366 -23.64 7.55 -7.06
C GLY A 366 -24.41 6.56 -6.18
N MET A 367 -24.83 5.43 -6.75
CA MET A 367 -25.48 4.34 -6.01
C MET A 367 -24.56 3.77 -4.93
N MET A 368 -23.29 3.52 -5.26
CA MET A 368 -22.31 3.02 -4.30
C MET A 368 -22.11 4.00 -3.13
N LEU A 369 -21.98 5.28 -3.41
CA LEU A 369 -21.79 6.29 -2.37
C LEU A 369 -22.99 6.42 -1.44
N GLU A 370 -24.20 6.35 -1.99
CA GLU A 370 -25.41 6.36 -1.17
C GLU A 370 -25.50 5.12 -0.28
N ARG A 371 -25.23 3.92 -0.83
CA ARG A 371 -25.18 2.68 -0.05
C ARG A 371 -24.12 2.72 1.05
N LEU A 372 -22.93 3.25 0.77
CA LEU A 372 -21.88 3.44 1.78
C LEU A 372 -22.30 4.42 2.88
N ARG A 373 -23.03 5.49 2.52
CA ARG A 373 -23.59 6.45 3.48
C ARG A 373 -24.61 5.79 4.41
N GLU A 374 -25.52 5.00 3.86
CA GLU A 374 -26.52 4.25 4.62
C GLU A 374 -25.86 3.23 5.55
N ASN A 375 -24.76 2.62 5.11
CA ASN A 375 -23.93 1.72 5.91
C ASN A 375 -22.99 2.47 6.90
N GLY A 376 -23.14 3.79 7.06
CA GLY A 376 -22.46 4.57 8.10
C GLY A 376 -21.08 5.14 7.73
N SER A 377 -20.72 5.14 6.45
CA SER A 377 -19.45 5.72 5.98
C SER A 377 -19.46 7.25 6.06
N LEU A 378 -18.29 7.84 6.32
CA LEU A 378 -18.04 9.28 6.31
C LEU A 378 -17.21 9.67 5.08
N PHE A 379 -17.46 10.84 4.49
CA PHE A 379 -16.81 11.22 3.23
C PHE A 379 -15.85 12.40 3.39
N SER A 380 -14.66 12.29 2.79
CA SER A 380 -13.78 13.43 2.56
C SER A 380 -13.94 13.91 1.12
N TRP A 381 -13.78 15.21 0.89
CA TRP A 381 -14.08 15.85 -0.40
C TRP A 381 -12.84 16.51 -0.97
N ARG A 382 -12.77 16.56 -2.30
CA ARG A 382 -11.81 17.40 -3.04
C ARG A 382 -12.55 18.46 -3.84
N ASP A 383 -11.90 19.61 -4.01
CA ASP A 383 -12.39 20.67 -4.87
C ASP A 383 -12.01 20.37 -6.33
N ILE A 384 -12.93 20.66 -7.24
CA ILE A 384 -12.74 20.60 -8.69
C ILE A 384 -12.88 22.03 -9.23
N SER A 385 -12.31 22.26 -10.41
CA SER A 385 -12.52 23.51 -11.15
C SER A 385 -14.01 23.90 -11.17
N HIS A 386 -14.27 25.21 -11.07
CA HIS A 386 -15.61 25.81 -11.00
C HIS A 386 -16.43 25.52 -9.73
N GLY A 387 -15.78 25.19 -8.60
CA GLY A 387 -16.44 25.17 -7.29
C GLY A 387 -17.32 23.95 -7.03
N GLN A 388 -17.21 22.91 -7.86
CA GLN A 388 -17.82 21.61 -7.62
C GLN A 388 -16.94 20.78 -6.68
N ARG A 389 -17.56 19.93 -5.85
CA ARG A 389 -16.85 18.97 -5.00
C ARG A 389 -17.22 17.56 -5.42
N LYS A 390 -16.21 16.67 -5.48
CA LYS A 390 -16.43 15.22 -5.55
C LYS A 390 -15.87 14.56 -4.30
N VAL A 391 -16.49 13.45 -3.92
CA VAL A 391 -15.96 12.60 -2.87
C VAL A 391 -14.57 12.12 -3.32
N TYR A 392 -13.59 12.30 -2.44
CA TYR A 392 -12.22 11.85 -2.65
C TYR A 392 -12.02 10.43 -2.12
N GLU A 393 -12.52 10.19 -0.90
CA GLU A 393 -12.43 8.91 -0.20
C GLU A 393 -13.66 8.67 0.67
N ALA A 394 -14.02 7.39 0.83
CA ALA A 394 -14.99 6.90 1.80
C ALA A 394 -14.26 6.36 3.04
N ASN A 395 -14.47 6.99 4.19
CA ASN A 395 -13.89 6.60 5.48
C ASN A 395 -14.86 5.66 6.19
N THR A 396 -14.47 4.40 6.29
CA THR A 396 -15.24 3.33 6.91
C THR A 396 -14.33 2.11 7.12
N THR A 397 -14.72 1.21 8.00
CA THR A 397 -14.18 -0.14 8.09
C THR A 397 -14.80 -1.00 6.99
N PHE A 398 -14.05 -1.98 6.48
CA PHE A 398 -14.53 -2.78 5.35
C PHE A 398 -15.76 -3.64 5.70
N ILE A 399 -15.86 -4.11 6.94
CA ILE A 399 -17.00 -4.89 7.43
C ILE A 399 -18.28 -4.05 7.41
N ASP A 400 -18.24 -2.82 7.92
CA ASP A 400 -19.41 -1.95 7.94
C ASP A 400 -19.75 -1.45 6.54
N ALA A 401 -18.74 -1.20 5.69
CA ALA A 401 -18.97 -0.88 4.28
C ALA A 401 -19.82 -1.94 3.58
N LEU A 402 -19.62 -3.22 3.91
CA LEU A 402 -20.36 -4.38 3.40
C LEU A 402 -21.63 -4.70 4.20
N GLY A 403 -22.02 -3.87 5.17
CA GLY A 403 -23.09 -4.09 6.14
C GLY A 403 -24.40 -4.55 5.53
N GLN A 404 -25.20 -3.64 4.98
CA GLN A 404 -26.49 -3.95 4.34
C GLN A 404 -26.40 -3.78 2.83
N THR A 405 -27.32 -4.41 2.09
CA THR A 405 -27.52 -4.19 0.64
C THR A 405 -29.01 -4.12 0.30
N ASP A 406 -29.36 -3.70 -0.92
CA ASP A 406 -30.77 -3.70 -1.38
C ASP A 406 -31.40 -5.11 -1.37
N THR A 407 -30.57 -6.15 -1.55
CA THR A 407 -31.00 -7.56 -1.60
C THR A 407 -30.83 -8.31 -0.28
N ASP A 408 -30.14 -7.69 0.68
CA ASP A 408 -29.96 -8.14 2.05
C ASP A 408 -30.06 -6.93 3.00
N PRO A 409 -31.27 -6.38 3.20
CA PRO A 409 -31.47 -5.18 4.02
C PRO A 409 -31.24 -5.45 5.52
N SER A 410 -31.26 -6.71 5.95
CA SER A 410 -30.89 -7.10 7.32
C SER A 410 -29.39 -7.15 7.58
N GLY A 411 -28.56 -7.21 6.52
CA GLY A 411 -27.13 -7.47 6.65
C GLY A 411 -26.80 -8.88 7.14
N GLN A 412 -27.68 -9.85 6.90
CA GLN A 412 -27.52 -11.21 7.44
C GLN A 412 -26.27 -11.91 6.88
N PHE A 413 -25.84 -11.52 5.68
CA PHE A 413 -24.68 -12.10 4.99
C PHE A 413 -23.43 -11.22 5.08
N VAL A 414 -23.35 -10.32 6.06
CA VAL A 414 -22.21 -9.38 6.17
C VAL A 414 -20.88 -10.13 6.32
N MET A 415 -20.87 -11.24 7.07
CA MET A 415 -19.67 -12.03 7.29
C MET A 415 -19.26 -12.80 6.03
N GLU A 416 -20.22 -13.35 5.29
CA GLU A 416 -19.98 -14.03 4.03
C GLU A 416 -19.47 -13.06 2.97
N ARG A 417 -20.03 -11.84 2.89
CA ARG A 417 -19.49 -10.75 2.05
C ARG A 417 -18.05 -10.41 2.44
N TYR A 418 -17.78 -10.30 3.74
CA TYR A 418 -16.46 -9.97 4.26
C TYR A 418 -15.40 -11.01 3.87
N LEU A 419 -15.70 -12.29 4.06
CA LEU A 419 -14.82 -13.39 3.69
C LEU A 419 -14.67 -13.51 2.17
N ALA A 420 -15.74 -13.32 1.40
CA ALA A 420 -15.71 -13.30 -0.05
C ALA A 420 -14.76 -12.22 -0.58
N ALA A 421 -14.82 -11.01 0.00
CA ALA A 421 -13.93 -9.91 -0.38
C ALA A 421 -12.45 -10.28 -0.19
N HIS A 422 -12.10 -10.84 0.98
CA HIS A 422 -10.73 -11.25 1.26
C HIS A 422 -10.28 -12.41 0.38
N CYS A 423 -11.15 -13.40 0.12
CA CYS A 423 -10.83 -14.49 -0.80
C CYS A 423 -10.62 -14.00 -2.24
N ILE A 424 -11.38 -12.98 -2.69
CA ILE A 424 -11.14 -12.32 -3.97
C ILE A 424 -9.76 -11.64 -3.97
N MET A 425 -9.45 -10.82 -2.96
CA MET A 425 -8.14 -10.15 -2.83
C MET A 425 -6.98 -11.14 -2.81
N PHE A 426 -7.11 -12.24 -2.06
CA PHE A 426 -6.13 -13.31 -1.98
C PHE A 426 -6.00 -14.11 -3.28
N ALA A 427 -6.96 -14.05 -4.21
CA ALA A 427 -6.87 -14.74 -5.49
C ALA A 427 -6.22 -13.91 -6.60
N PHE A 428 -6.12 -12.59 -6.43
CA PHE A 428 -5.51 -11.70 -7.42
C PHE A 428 -3.97 -11.87 -7.51
N GLU A 429 -3.42 -11.68 -8.70
CA GLU A 429 -1.99 -11.57 -8.97
C GLU A 429 -1.39 -10.42 -8.15
N GLY A 430 -0.28 -10.66 -7.47
CA GLY A 430 0.31 -9.74 -6.49
C GLY A 430 0.42 -10.30 -5.07
N VAL A 431 0.99 -9.46 -4.19
CA VAL A 431 1.17 -9.71 -2.76
C VAL A 431 -0.07 -9.18 -2.01
N PRO A 432 -0.76 -9.99 -1.19
CA PRO A 432 -1.87 -9.51 -0.40
C PRO A 432 -1.40 -8.71 0.81
N ALA A 433 -2.12 -7.65 1.15
CA ALA A 433 -1.94 -6.85 2.34
C ALA A 433 -3.25 -6.75 3.13
N ILE A 434 -3.18 -7.05 4.42
CA ILE A 434 -4.31 -6.99 5.36
C ILE A 434 -4.04 -5.83 6.30
N TYR A 435 -5.03 -4.98 6.51
CA TYR A 435 -4.93 -3.93 7.53
C TYR A 435 -5.27 -4.49 8.91
N PHE A 436 -4.56 -4.06 9.95
CA PHE A 436 -4.60 -4.67 11.29
C PHE A 436 -6.04 -4.90 11.81
N ASN A 437 -6.88 -3.87 11.77
CA ASN A 437 -8.26 -3.94 12.24
C ASN A 437 -9.16 -4.85 11.38
N SER A 438 -8.77 -5.13 10.13
CA SER A 438 -9.42 -6.10 9.25
C SER A 438 -9.10 -7.55 9.62
N LEU A 439 -8.07 -7.85 10.43
CA LEU A 439 -7.92 -9.21 10.95
C LEU A 439 -9.12 -9.62 11.83
N PHE A 440 -9.77 -8.64 12.44
CA PHE A 440 -10.79 -8.86 13.49
C PHE A 440 -12.19 -8.40 13.07
N ALA A 441 -12.40 -8.07 11.78
CA ALA A 441 -13.64 -7.45 11.30
C ALA A 441 -14.11 -6.32 12.23
N THR A 442 -13.17 -5.44 12.61
CA THR A 442 -13.45 -4.33 13.55
C THR A 442 -14.44 -3.36 12.92
N ALA A 443 -15.48 -2.98 13.67
CA ALA A 443 -16.49 -2.02 13.24
C ALA A 443 -15.99 -0.57 13.33
N ASN A 444 -16.75 0.36 12.74
CA ASN A 444 -16.49 1.79 12.72
C ASN A 444 -16.30 2.38 14.12
N PHE A 445 -15.15 3.02 14.33
CA PHE A 445 -14.79 3.67 15.59
C PHE A 445 -15.30 5.11 15.65
N TYR A 446 -16.61 5.28 15.84
CA TYR A 446 -17.26 6.59 15.87
C TYR A 446 -16.81 7.46 17.05
N GLU A 447 -16.50 6.85 18.20
CA GLU A 447 -15.97 7.54 19.38
C GLU A 447 -14.66 8.26 19.03
N GLY A 448 -13.72 7.57 18.37
CA GLY A 448 -12.48 8.19 17.90
C GLY A 448 -12.71 9.34 16.93
N VAL A 449 -13.66 9.21 15.99
CA VAL A 449 -14.01 10.32 15.10
C VAL A 449 -14.53 11.53 15.88
N LYS A 450 -15.34 11.33 16.93
CA LYS A 450 -15.84 12.44 17.76
C LYS A 450 -14.71 13.14 18.52
N GLU A 451 -13.76 12.36 19.02
CA GLU A 451 -12.61 12.87 19.79
C GLU A 451 -11.63 13.66 18.92
N THR A 452 -11.21 13.08 17.79
CA THR A 452 -10.19 13.68 16.92
C THR A 452 -10.77 14.67 15.93
N ARG A 453 -12.07 14.57 15.62
CA ARG A 453 -12.76 15.30 14.53
C ARG A 453 -12.19 15.00 13.14
N HIS A 454 -11.49 13.88 13.00
CA HIS A 454 -10.95 13.41 11.73
C HIS A 454 -11.65 12.12 11.29
N ASN A 455 -12.32 12.15 10.13
CA ASN A 455 -13.09 11.03 9.60
C ASN A 455 -12.28 9.73 9.49
N ARG A 456 -10.99 9.80 9.11
CA ARG A 456 -10.11 8.63 8.95
C ARG A 456 -9.93 7.83 10.25
N THR A 457 -10.10 8.45 11.41
CA THR A 457 -10.03 7.79 12.73
C THR A 457 -11.03 6.65 12.86
N ILE A 458 -12.10 6.66 12.06
CA ILE A 458 -13.15 5.62 12.04
C ILE A 458 -12.58 4.20 11.83
N ASN A 459 -11.43 4.07 11.16
CA ASN A 459 -10.75 2.79 10.91
C ASN A 459 -9.40 2.70 11.66
N ARG A 460 -9.19 3.47 12.74
CA ARG A 460 -7.90 3.54 13.46
C ARG A 460 -8.02 3.15 14.94
N LEU A 461 -8.97 2.24 15.26
CA LEU A 461 -9.10 1.70 16.62
C LEU A 461 -7.78 1.06 17.07
N LYS A 462 -7.41 1.32 18.33
CA LYS A 462 -6.27 0.73 19.03
C LYS A 462 -6.77 -0.23 20.10
N TRP A 463 -6.09 -1.36 20.26
CA TRP A 463 -6.48 -2.42 21.15
C TRP A 463 -5.55 -2.52 22.34
N LYS A 464 -6.12 -2.64 23.54
CA LYS A 464 -5.37 -3.15 24.68
C LYS A 464 -5.14 -4.64 24.47
N GLN A 465 -3.90 -5.11 24.63
CA GLN A 465 -3.51 -6.49 24.31
C GLN A 465 -4.41 -7.52 24.98
N ASP A 466 -4.56 -7.45 26.31
CA ASP A 466 -5.37 -8.42 27.08
C ASP A 466 -6.83 -8.47 26.63
N ASP A 467 -7.42 -7.32 26.29
CA ASP A 467 -8.82 -7.24 25.85
C ASP A 467 -8.99 -7.92 24.49
N LEU A 468 -8.10 -7.64 23.53
CA LEU A 468 -8.13 -8.27 22.22
C LEU A 468 -7.88 -9.78 22.33
N GLU A 469 -6.91 -10.21 23.12
CA GLU A 469 -6.66 -11.64 23.33
C GLU A 469 -7.86 -12.35 23.93
N GLY A 470 -8.52 -11.75 24.93
CA GLY A 470 -9.75 -12.27 25.51
C GLY A 470 -10.88 -12.42 24.48
N ILE A 471 -11.02 -11.46 23.56
CA ILE A 471 -11.98 -11.52 22.45
C ILE A 471 -11.63 -12.65 21.48
N LEU A 472 -10.36 -12.80 21.10
CA LEU A 472 -9.93 -13.80 20.14
C LEU A 472 -9.99 -15.23 20.68
N ASP A 473 -9.85 -15.40 22.00
CA ASP A 473 -10.00 -16.71 22.65
C ASP A 473 -11.49 -17.09 22.84
N ALA A 474 -12.42 -16.14 22.71
CA ALA A 474 -13.87 -16.36 22.75
C ALA A 474 -14.42 -16.68 21.34
N SER A 475 -14.57 -17.98 21.03
CA SER A 475 -14.95 -18.48 19.69
C SER A 475 -16.32 -18.03 19.16
N ASP A 476 -17.18 -17.46 20.00
CA ASP A 476 -18.53 -17.02 19.67
C ASP A 476 -18.60 -15.56 19.19
N THR A 477 -17.50 -14.81 19.27
CA THR A 477 -17.46 -13.41 18.79
C THR A 477 -17.23 -13.33 17.28
N LEU A 478 -17.80 -12.30 16.64
CA LEU A 478 -17.56 -12.01 15.21
C LEU A 478 -16.06 -11.82 14.93
N ALA A 479 -15.37 -11.15 15.83
CA ALA A 479 -13.94 -10.88 15.70
C ALA A 479 -13.08 -12.16 15.74
N ALA A 480 -13.37 -13.08 16.67
CA ALA A 480 -12.68 -14.37 16.72
C ALA A 480 -12.95 -15.22 15.48
N GLN A 481 -14.20 -15.23 14.99
CA GLN A 481 -14.58 -15.95 13.77
C GLN A 481 -13.87 -15.38 12.53
N ALA A 482 -13.85 -14.05 12.40
CA ALA A 482 -13.16 -13.38 11.30
C ALA A 482 -11.66 -13.65 11.33
N TYR A 483 -11.03 -13.52 12.49
CA TYR A 483 -9.61 -13.83 12.66
C TYR A 483 -9.28 -15.28 12.33
N ALA A 484 -10.08 -16.24 12.83
CA ALA A 484 -9.87 -17.66 12.55
C ALA A 484 -9.99 -17.98 11.06
N GLU A 485 -11.01 -17.44 10.37
CA GLU A 485 -11.22 -17.67 8.95
C GLU A 485 -10.16 -16.97 8.08
N ILE A 486 -9.76 -15.74 8.40
CA ILE A 486 -8.66 -15.07 7.70
C ILE A 486 -7.37 -15.86 7.89
N LYS A 487 -7.01 -16.25 9.12
CA LYS A 487 -5.84 -17.12 9.39
C LYS A 487 -5.89 -18.41 8.57
N ARG A 488 -7.05 -19.07 8.53
CA ARG A 488 -7.25 -20.33 7.78
C ARG A 488 -7.08 -20.15 6.27
N VAL A 489 -7.76 -19.16 5.68
CA VAL A 489 -7.70 -18.89 4.23
C VAL A 489 -6.31 -18.43 3.81
N THR A 490 -5.65 -17.59 4.61
CA THR A 490 -4.27 -17.18 4.35
C THR A 490 -3.32 -18.38 4.41
N GLY A 491 -3.43 -19.25 5.42
CA GLY A 491 -2.65 -20.47 5.51
C GLY A 491 -2.84 -21.40 4.31
N ILE A 492 -4.08 -21.55 3.81
CA ILE A 492 -4.36 -22.30 2.58
C ILE A 492 -3.65 -21.65 1.39
N ARG A 493 -3.78 -20.32 1.20
CA ARG A 493 -3.16 -19.57 0.10
C ARG A 493 -1.65 -19.77 0.05
N MET A 494 -0.98 -19.65 1.20
CA MET A 494 0.48 -19.74 1.30
C MET A 494 1.04 -21.10 0.87
N GLY A 495 0.22 -22.15 0.86
CA GLY A 495 0.58 -23.48 0.39
C GLY A 495 0.46 -23.68 -1.13
N GLN A 496 0.02 -22.68 -1.89
CA GLN A 496 -0.30 -22.84 -3.31
C GLN A 496 0.67 -22.07 -4.21
N ASP A 497 1.49 -22.79 -4.97
CA ASP A 497 2.43 -22.22 -5.96
C ASP A 497 1.70 -21.37 -7.02
N ALA A 498 0.47 -21.72 -7.38
CA ALA A 498 -0.35 -20.95 -8.32
C ALA A 498 -0.73 -19.55 -7.80
N PHE A 499 -0.63 -19.31 -6.50
CA PHE A 499 -0.86 -17.99 -5.90
C PHE A 499 0.41 -17.13 -5.76
N HIS A 500 1.56 -17.61 -6.26
CA HIS A 500 2.77 -16.80 -6.35
C HIS A 500 2.47 -15.44 -7.01
N PRO A 501 3.00 -14.30 -6.50
CA PRO A 501 2.64 -12.97 -6.99
C PRO A 501 2.82 -12.74 -8.50
N ASN A 502 3.76 -13.44 -9.15
CA ASN A 502 3.97 -13.42 -10.61
C ASN A 502 3.45 -14.69 -11.33
N ALA A 503 2.62 -15.51 -10.68
CA ALA A 503 1.95 -16.63 -11.32
C ALA A 503 0.95 -16.13 -12.37
N THR A 504 0.72 -16.92 -13.41
CA THR A 504 -0.17 -16.53 -14.51
C THR A 504 -1.60 -16.33 -13.99
N GLN A 505 -2.26 -15.26 -14.41
CA GLN A 505 -3.66 -14.96 -14.11
C GLN A 505 -4.49 -14.78 -15.39
N TYR A 506 -5.72 -15.29 -15.37
CA TYR A 506 -6.75 -14.99 -16.35
C TYR A 506 -8.09 -14.71 -15.68
N THR A 507 -8.79 -13.69 -16.17
CA THR A 507 -10.15 -13.38 -15.71
C THR A 507 -11.18 -14.24 -16.44
N LEU A 508 -12.04 -14.94 -15.70
CA LEU A 508 -13.07 -15.83 -16.25
C LEU A 508 -14.33 -15.06 -16.67
N GLN A 509 -15.03 -15.58 -17.68
CA GLN A 509 -16.28 -15.00 -18.20
C GLN A 509 -17.49 -15.79 -17.66
N LEU A 510 -17.88 -15.52 -16.41
CA LEU A 510 -18.93 -16.25 -15.70
C LEU A 510 -20.24 -15.46 -15.52
N GLY A 511 -20.42 -14.37 -16.28
CA GLY A 511 -21.51 -13.42 -16.11
C GLY A 511 -21.24 -12.41 -14.98
N ASP A 512 -22.23 -11.59 -14.65
CA ASP A 512 -22.05 -10.49 -13.69
C ASP A 512 -22.24 -10.93 -12.24
N GLU A 513 -23.01 -11.99 -12.00
CA GLU A 513 -23.35 -12.46 -10.65
C GLU A 513 -22.31 -13.41 -10.04
N ILE A 514 -21.35 -13.89 -10.85
CA ILE A 514 -20.24 -14.73 -10.43
C ILE A 514 -18.94 -14.11 -10.96
N PHE A 515 -18.03 -13.78 -10.05
CA PHE A 515 -16.68 -13.38 -10.41
C PHE A 515 -15.73 -14.58 -10.38
N GLY A 516 -14.75 -14.63 -11.28
CA GLY A 516 -13.77 -15.71 -11.24
C GLY A 516 -12.42 -15.36 -11.85
N LEU A 517 -11.37 -15.92 -11.25
CA LEU A 517 -9.99 -15.87 -11.72
C LEU A 517 -9.47 -17.31 -11.89
N TRP A 518 -8.70 -17.54 -12.95
CA TRP A 518 -7.85 -18.72 -13.08
C TRP A 518 -6.40 -18.31 -12.82
N ARG A 519 -5.75 -19.03 -11.91
CA ARG A 519 -4.34 -18.89 -11.57
C ARG A 519 -3.58 -20.16 -11.95
N GLN A 520 -2.39 -20.03 -12.50
CA GLN A 520 -1.51 -21.16 -12.84
C GLN A 520 -0.08 -20.91 -12.38
N SER A 521 0.51 -21.91 -11.70
CA SER A 521 1.89 -21.87 -11.22
C SER A 521 2.89 -21.72 -12.37
N ALA A 522 4.07 -21.17 -12.08
CA ALA A 522 5.09 -20.93 -13.11
C ALA A 522 5.53 -22.20 -13.86
N ASP A 523 5.57 -23.35 -13.15
CA ASP A 523 5.85 -24.67 -13.71
C ASP A 523 4.65 -25.34 -14.40
N ARG A 524 3.47 -24.69 -14.36
CA ARG A 524 2.18 -25.15 -14.87
C ARG A 524 1.65 -26.44 -14.23
N SER A 525 2.21 -26.88 -13.10
CA SER A 525 1.77 -28.11 -12.41
C SER A 525 0.49 -27.90 -11.61
N GLN A 526 0.23 -26.68 -11.13
CA GLN A 526 -0.95 -26.32 -10.37
C GLN A 526 -1.80 -25.28 -11.10
N SER A 527 -3.11 -25.51 -11.12
CA SER A 527 -4.14 -24.59 -11.53
C SER A 527 -5.13 -24.38 -10.38
N ILE A 528 -5.57 -23.14 -10.20
CA ILE A 528 -6.62 -22.79 -9.23
C ILE A 528 -7.66 -21.92 -9.93
N PHE A 529 -8.92 -22.33 -9.84
CA PHE A 529 -10.06 -21.52 -10.22
C PHE A 529 -10.67 -20.92 -8.96
N ALA A 530 -10.42 -19.64 -8.72
CA ALA A 530 -11.00 -18.89 -7.63
C ALA A 530 -12.32 -18.25 -8.10
N ILE A 531 -13.44 -18.76 -7.60
CA ILE A 531 -14.78 -18.41 -8.09
C ILE A 531 -15.63 -17.94 -6.91
N THR A 532 -16.28 -16.80 -7.06
CA THR A 532 -17.08 -16.17 -6.00
C THR A 532 -18.45 -15.79 -6.54
N ASN A 533 -19.52 -16.27 -5.89
CA ASN A 533 -20.86 -15.69 -6.04
C ASN A 533 -20.85 -14.30 -5.41
N VAL A 534 -21.25 -13.25 -6.11
CA VAL A 534 -21.27 -11.89 -5.55
C VAL A 534 -22.66 -11.44 -5.10
N THR A 535 -23.63 -12.36 -5.03
CA THR A 535 -25.05 -12.03 -4.74
C THR A 535 -25.55 -12.67 -3.45
N ALA A 536 -26.63 -12.11 -2.89
CA ALA A 536 -27.36 -12.65 -1.74
C ALA A 536 -28.23 -13.88 -2.07
N SER A 537 -28.24 -14.33 -3.33
CA SER A 537 -29.00 -15.50 -3.77
C SER A 537 -28.06 -16.61 -4.20
N SER A 538 -28.50 -17.87 -4.12
CA SER A 538 -27.67 -18.98 -4.59
C SER A 538 -27.54 -18.97 -6.12
N LYS A 539 -26.34 -19.23 -6.64
CA LYS A 539 -26.05 -19.24 -8.09
C LYS A 539 -25.53 -20.59 -8.56
N TYR A 540 -25.93 -20.99 -9.77
CA TYR A 540 -25.49 -22.24 -10.37
C TYR A 540 -24.29 -21.99 -11.29
N LEU A 541 -23.17 -22.63 -10.98
CA LEU A 541 -21.96 -22.63 -11.81
C LEU A 541 -21.95 -23.88 -12.69
N ASN A 542 -21.92 -23.69 -14.02
CA ASN A 542 -21.67 -24.78 -14.95
C ASN A 542 -20.16 -25.07 -15.03
N LEU A 543 -19.71 -26.24 -14.58
CA LEU A 543 -18.28 -26.56 -14.54
C LEU A 543 -17.62 -26.67 -15.93
N ASN A 544 -18.41 -26.87 -16.99
CA ASN A 544 -17.88 -26.82 -18.36
C ASN A 544 -17.40 -25.41 -18.75
N SER A 545 -17.86 -24.36 -18.06
CA SER A 545 -17.44 -22.98 -18.35
C SER A 545 -16.00 -22.66 -17.90
N ILE A 546 -15.43 -23.49 -17.02
CA ILE A 546 -14.08 -23.30 -16.48
C ILE A 546 -13.07 -24.34 -17.00
N ASN A 547 -13.47 -25.21 -17.93
CA ASN A 547 -12.60 -26.14 -18.64
C ASN A 547 -11.70 -27.02 -17.73
N LEU A 548 -12.27 -27.59 -16.67
CA LEU A 548 -11.54 -28.52 -15.82
C LEU A 548 -10.98 -29.70 -16.63
N ILE A 549 -9.70 -30.02 -16.43
CA ILE A 549 -9.03 -31.11 -17.13
C ILE A 549 -9.60 -32.44 -16.62
N PHE A 550 -10.15 -33.26 -17.53
CA PHE A 550 -10.87 -34.49 -17.17
C PHE A 550 -9.99 -35.59 -16.55
N SER A 551 -8.68 -35.56 -16.81
CA SER A 551 -7.70 -36.52 -16.28
C SER A 551 -7.21 -36.17 -14.87
N GLU A 552 -7.56 -34.99 -14.37
CA GLU A 552 -7.14 -34.50 -13.05
C GLU A 552 -8.25 -34.71 -12.01
N ASN A 553 -7.84 -34.82 -10.76
CA ASN A 553 -8.78 -34.80 -9.62
C ASN A 553 -8.86 -33.37 -9.09
N TRP A 554 -10.07 -32.85 -8.93
CA TRP A 554 -10.28 -31.47 -8.50
C TRP A 554 -10.84 -31.43 -7.08
N LEU A 555 -10.33 -30.49 -6.27
CA LEU A 555 -10.73 -30.25 -4.88
C LEU A 555 -11.05 -28.76 -4.72
N ASP A 556 -12.09 -28.41 -3.98
CA ASP A 556 -12.21 -27.07 -3.43
C ASP A 556 -11.37 -26.94 -2.15
N LEU A 557 -10.29 -26.16 -2.21
CA LEU A 557 -9.37 -25.93 -1.09
C LEU A 557 -10.07 -25.33 0.14
N LEU A 558 -11.14 -24.55 -0.05
CA LEU A 558 -11.78 -23.85 1.06
C LEU A 558 -12.70 -24.76 1.87
N SER A 559 -13.43 -25.68 1.22
CA SER A 559 -14.35 -26.61 1.87
C SER A 559 -13.79 -28.03 2.06
N GLY A 560 -12.73 -28.39 1.35
CA GLY A 560 -12.20 -29.77 1.32
C GLY A 560 -13.05 -30.74 0.51
N VAL A 561 -14.03 -30.27 -0.27
CA VAL A 561 -14.93 -31.12 -1.05
C VAL A 561 -14.29 -31.48 -2.40
N MET A 562 -14.21 -32.78 -2.69
CA MET A 562 -13.76 -33.30 -3.98
C MET A 562 -14.84 -33.13 -5.06
N LEU A 563 -14.42 -32.70 -6.25
CA LEU A 563 -15.25 -32.66 -7.44
C LEU A 563 -15.05 -33.93 -8.26
N THR A 564 -16.12 -34.71 -8.40
CA THR A 564 -16.09 -35.93 -9.22
C THR A 564 -16.29 -35.61 -10.69
N SER A 565 -15.83 -36.48 -11.60
CA SER A 565 -16.06 -36.37 -13.04
C SER A 565 -17.54 -36.38 -13.46
N ALA A 566 -18.44 -36.81 -12.57
CA ALA A 566 -19.89 -36.77 -12.78
C ALA A 566 -20.51 -35.39 -12.46
N THR A 567 -19.78 -34.50 -11.77
CA THR A 567 -20.27 -33.18 -11.37
C THR A 567 -20.32 -32.27 -12.59
N LYS A 568 -21.54 -31.97 -13.09
CA LYS A 568 -21.75 -31.07 -14.24
C LYS A 568 -21.88 -29.59 -13.85
N GLY A 569 -22.15 -29.32 -12.59
CA GLY A 569 -22.24 -27.97 -12.06
C GLY A 569 -22.35 -27.96 -10.54
N LEU A 570 -22.19 -26.77 -9.97
CA LEU A 570 -22.15 -26.53 -8.53
C LEU A 570 -23.15 -25.45 -8.15
N GLN A 571 -23.81 -25.63 -7.02
CA GLN A 571 -24.63 -24.59 -6.42
C GLN A 571 -23.75 -23.80 -5.44
N LEU A 572 -23.49 -22.54 -5.77
CA LEU A 572 -22.83 -21.59 -4.88
C LEU A 572 -23.88 -20.98 -3.95
N ALA A 573 -23.67 -21.07 -2.65
CA ALA A 573 -24.46 -20.36 -1.64
C ALA A 573 -24.25 -18.83 -1.78
N PRO A 574 -25.12 -18.00 -1.18
CA PRO A 574 -24.94 -16.54 -1.15
C PRO A 574 -23.52 -16.17 -0.74
N TYR A 575 -22.87 -15.32 -1.53
CA TYR A 575 -21.49 -14.86 -1.31
C TYR A 575 -20.40 -15.94 -1.17
N GLN A 576 -20.68 -17.20 -1.52
CA GLN A 576 -19.71 -18.28 -1.39
C GLN A 576 -18.54 -18.11 -2.37
N THR A 577 -17.32 -18.28 -1.85
CA THR A 577 -16.09 -18.47 -2.65
C THR A 577 -15.66 -19.94 -2.64
N MET A 578 -15.14 -20.42 -3.77
CA MET A 578 -14.48 -21.72 -3.92
C MET A 578 -13.12 -21.53 -4.60
N TRP A 579 -12.12 -22.28 -4.16
CA TRP A 579 -10.79 -22.34 -4.79
C TRP A 579 -10.55 -23.75 -5.31
N ILE A 580 -10.98 -23.99 -6.55
CA ILE A 580 -10.96 -25.32 -7.16
C ILE A 580 -9.59 -25.59 -7.76
N THR A 581 -8.87 -26.59 -7.26
CA THR A 581 -7.50 -26.92 -7.68
C THR A 581 -7.31 -28.38 -8.08
N ASN A 582 -6.31 -28.64 -8.92
CA ASN A 582 -5.85 -29.99 -9.29
C ASN A 582 -4.72 -30.53 -8.39
N LYS A 583 -4.15 -29.70 -7.50
CA LYS A 583 -3.03 -30.07 -6.61
C LYS A 583 -3.25 -29.42 -5.25
N TYR A 584 -3.20 -30.20 -4.18
CA TYR A 584 -3.59 -29.78 -2.83
C TYR A 584 -2.65 -30.34 -1.75
#